data_AF-F2L2D3-F1
#
_entry.id   AF-F2L2D3-F1
#
_cell.length_a   1.000
_cell.length_b   1.000
_cell.length_c   1.000
_cell.angle_alpha   90.00
_cell.angle_beta   90.00
_cell.angle_gamma   90.00
#
_symmetry.space_group_name_H-M   'P 1'
#
loop_
_entity.id
_entity.type
_entity.pdbx_description
1 polymer ?
#
loop_
_entity_poly.entity_id
_entity_poly.type
_entity_poly.pdbx_seq_one_letter_code
_entity_poly.pdbx_strand_id
1 'polypeptide(L)'
;MISAPPAVLILPLPNKDQVVSTVSMVVSRLRKMGVAVELRKADGPVFIECRVSADGLLQRLDIYLAASGEDFATVTPVQERIVGNFIERTAYAHIAQGVAVQINYEVKDGVSLKNVVVYAVGSAYKDLKL
;
A
#
# COMPACT_ATOMS: atom_id res chain seq x y z
N MET A 1 22.97 -0.50 -7.28
CA MET A 1 21.86 -1.38 -7.67
C MET A 1 20.96 -1.55 -6.46
N ILE A 2 19.70 -1.15 -6.54
CA ILE A 2 18.78 -1.21 -5.40
C ILE A 2 18.20 -2.61 -5.33
N SER A 3 18.51 -3.31 -4.25
CA SER A 3 18.16 -4.73 -4.04
C SER A 3 16.99 -4.90 -3.07
N ALA A 4 16.14 -3.88 -2.92
CA ALA A 4 14.97 -3.97 -2.05
C ALA A 4 13.87 -4.81 -2.74
N PRO A 5 13.27 -5.79 -2.05
CA PRO A 5 12.06 -6.45 -2.54
C PRO A 5 10.85 -5.49 -2.44
N PRO A 6 9.79 -5.70 -3.26
CA PRO A 6 8.51 -5.03 -3.06
C PRO A 6 7.98 -5.46 -1.69
N ALA A 7 7.68 -4.48 -0.85
CA ALA A 7 7.25 -4.73 0.51
C ALA A 7 5.73 -4.74 0.57
N VAL A 8 5.13 -5.89 0.87
CA VAL A 8 3.70 -5.99 1.16
C VAL A 8 3.53 -6.54 2.57
N LEU A 9 2.86 -5.78 3.44
CA LEU A 9 2.64 -6.14 4.84
C LEU A 9 1.14 -6.24 5.10
N ILE A 10 0.67 -7.36 5.66
CA ILE A 10 -0.70 -7.52 6.12
C ILE A 10 -0.72 -7.37 7.64
N LEU A 11 -1.54 -6.45 8.12
CA LEU A 11 -1.64 -6.03 9.52
C LEU A 11 -3.07 -6.29 10.00
N PRO A 12 -3.31 -7.44 10.66
CA PRO A 12 -4.59 -7.69 11.30
C PRO A 12 -4.72 -6.82 12.55
N LEU A 13 -5.85 -6.13 12.68
CA LEU A 13 -6.20 -5.30 13.82
C LEU A 13 -7.51 -5.80 14.45
N PRO A 14 -7.68 -5.70 15.78
CA PRO A 14 -8.85 -6.17 16.49
C PRO A 14 -10.21 -5.82 15.87
N ASN A 15 -10.39 -4.60 15.35
CA ASN A 15 -11.64 -4.16 14.75
C ASN A 15 -11.44 -2.99 13.77
N LYS A 16 -12.53 -2.62 13.10
CA LYS A 16 -12.57 -1.53 12.12
C LYS A 16 -12.14 -0.18 12.70
N ASP A 17 -12.54 0.16 13.92
CA ASP A 17 -12.18 1.46 14.52
C ASP A 17 -10.67 1.58 14.73
N GLN A 18 -10.02 0.48 15.08
CA GLN A 18 -8.55 0.43 15.16
C GLN A 18 -7.88 0.53 13.79
N VAL A 19 -8.46 -0.04 12.73
CA VAL A 19 -7.99 0.16 11.35
C VAL A 19 -8.03 1.65 11.01
N VAL A 20 -9.19 2.29 11.20
CA VAL A 20 -9.38 3.72 10.89
C VAL A 20 -8.42 4.60 11.69
N SER A 21 -8.30 4.36 13.01
CA SER A 21 -7.40 5.12 13.89
C SER A 21 -5.93 4.97 13.48
N THR A 22 -5.49 3.74 13.21
CA THR A 22 -4.10 3.44 12.81
C THR A 22 -3.77 4.10 11.46
N VAL A 23 -4.62 3.94 10.46
CA VAL A 23 -4.42 4.57 9.14
C VAL A 23 -4.41 6.09 9.26
N SER A 24 -5.33 6.67 10.03
CA SER A 24 -5.39 8.13 10.25
C SER A 24 -4.11 8.64 10.91
N MET A 25 -3.57 7.92 11.90
CA MET A 25 -2.30 8.26 12.53
C MET A 25 -1.13 8.22 11.53
N VAL A 26 -1.02 7.14 10.73
CA VAL A 26 0.03 6.99 9.72
C VAL A 26 -0.05 8.11 8.69
N VAL A 27 -1.23 8.37 8.15
CA VAL A 27 -1.46 9.45 7.17
C VAL A 27 -1.17 10.82 7.77
N SER A 28 -1.57 11.09 9.00
CA SER A 28 -1.29 12.35 9.68
C SER A 28 0.22 12.60 9.82
N ARG A 29 1.00 11.57 10.17
CA ARG A 29 2.46 11.67 10.22
C ARG A 29 3.07 11.96 8.84
N LEU A 30 2.59 11.28 7.80
CA LEU A 30 3.07 11.48 6.43
C LEU A 30 2.74 12.89 5.91
N ARG A 31 1.53 13.40 6.19
CA ARG A 31 1.16 14.79 5.86
C ARG A 31 2.04 15.82 6.56
N LYS A 32 2.41 15.59 7.83
CA LYS A 32 3.34 16.48 8.58
C LYS A 32 4.74 16.51 7.97
N MET A 33 5.13 15.48 7.22
CA MET A 33 6.38 15.45 6.46
C MET A 33 6.28 16.18 5.10
N GLY A 34 5.12 16.78 4.78
CA GLY A 34 4.89 17.46 3.51
C GLY A 34 4.56 16.53 2.35
N VAL A 35 4.25 15.25 2.62
CA VAL A 35 4.01 14.24 1.59
C VAL A 35 2.58 14.37 1.05
N ALA A 36 2.42 14.32 -0.27
CA ALA A 36 1.11 14.28 -0.90
C ALA A 36 0.40 12.96 -0.59
N VAL A 37 -0.82 13.04 -0.05
CA VAL A 37 -1.66 11.88 0.27
C VAL A 37 -2.96 11.93 -0.53
N GLU A 38 -3.20 10.88 -1.30
CA GLU A 38 -4.42 10.66 -2.07
C GLU A 38 -5.31 9.61 -1.38
N LEU A 39 -6.61 9.87 -1.26
CA LEU A 39 -7.59 8.88 -0.80
C LEU A 39 -8.39 8.36 -2.00
N ARG A 40 -8.30 7.06 -2.25
CA ARG A 40 -9.11 6.33 -3.22
C ARG A 40 -10.13 5.47 -2.50
N LYS A 41 -11.39 5.58 -2.90
CA LYS A 41 -12.49 4.78 -2.38
C LYS A 41 -12.95 3.82 -3.47
N ALA A 42 -13.15 2.57 -3.11
CA ALA A 42 -13.66 1.55 -4.01
C ALA A 42 -14.77 0.77 -3.30
N ASP A 43 -15.93 0.68 -3.94
CA ASP A 43 -17.07 -0.08 -3.39
C ASP A 43 -16.89 -1.60 -3.53
N GLY A 44 -16.01 -2.04 -4.44
CA GLY A 44 -15.70 -3.44 -4.70
C GLY A 44 -14.21 -3.77 -4.55
N PRO A 45 -13.84 -5.05 -4.76
CA PRO A 45 -12.47 -5.51 -4.61
C PRO A 45 -11.50 -4.76 -5.53
N VAL A 46 -10.27 -4.55 -5.06
CA VAL A 46 -9.21 -3.89 -5.82
C VAL A 46 -7.98 -4.77 -5.92
N PHE A 47 -7.27 -4.65 -7.05
CA PHE A 47 -5.95 -5.22 -7.26
C PHE A 47 -4.93 -4.10 -7.27
N ILE A 48 -3.95 -4.17 -6.37
CA ILE A 48 -2.90 -3.17 -6.22
C ILE A 48 -1.56 -3.81 -6.56
N GLU A 49 -0.89 -3.26 -7.56
CA GLU A 49 0.50 -3.60 -7.88
C GLU A 49 1.43 -2.94 -6.86
N CYS A 50 2.39 -3.71 -6.35
CA CYS A 50 3.52 -3.25 -5.56
C CYS A 50 4.80 -3.68 -6.28
N ARG A 51 5.56 -2.72 -6.81
CA ARG A 51 6.74 -3.02 -7.64
C ARG A 51 8.01 -2.29 -7.20
N VAL A 52 9.12 -2.88 -7.62
CA VAL A 52 10.45 -2.27 -7.67
C VAL A 52 10.91 -2.37 -9.12
N SER A 53 11.07 -1.23 -9.79
CA SER A 53 11.29 -1.17 -11.24
C SER A 53 12.55 -0.40 -11.63
N ALA A 54 13.01 -0.62 -12.86
CA ALA A 54 14.26 -0.03 -13.38
C ALA A 54 14.18 1.49 -13.55
N ASP A 55 12.96 2.05 -13.61
CA ASP A 55 12.69 3.49 -13.59
C ASP A 55 13.06 4.16 -12.25
N GLY A 56 13.40 3.38 -11.22
CA GLY A 56 13.73 3.87 -9.89
C GLY A 56 12.50 4.08 -9.01
N LEU A 57 11.34 3.50 -9.36
CA LEU A 57 10.17 3.45 -8.47
C LEU A 57 10.30 2.27 -7.51
N LEU A 58 10.12 2.54 -6.22
CA LEU A 58 10.04 1.53 -5.16
C LEU A 58 8.73 1.72 -4.41
N GLN A 59 7.93 0.66 -4.33
CA GLN A 59 6.63 0.69 -3.66
C GLN A 59 6.62 -0.19 -2.42
N ARG A 60 5.93 0.29 -1.39
CA ARG A 60 5.54 -0.47 -0.22
C ARG A 60 4.03 -0.40 -0.07
N LEU A 61 3.41 -1.51 0.31
CA LEU A 61 1.98 -1.62 0.52
C LEU A 61 1.70 -2.17 1.92
N ASP A 62 1.13 -1.34 2.79
CA ASP A 62 0.67 -1.75 4.12
C ASP A 62 -0.84 -1.95 4.09
N ILE A 63 -1.30 -3.16 4.36
CA ILE A 63 -2.72 -3.56 4.29
C ILE A 63 -3.22 -3.77 5.72
N TYR A 64 -4.26 -3.05 6.11
CA TYR A 64 -4.86 -3.09 7.44
C TYR A 64 -6.24 -3.75 7.36
N LEU A 65 -6.43 -4.82 8.14
CA LEU A 65 -7.65 -5.64 8.12
C LEU A 65 -8.23 -5.76 9.53
N ALA A 66 -9.54 -5.57 9.68
CA ALA A 66 -10.25 -5.86 10.92
C ALA A 66 -10.45 -7.38 11.08
N ALA A 67 -9.74 -7.99 12.03
CA ALA A 67 -9.77 -9.44 12.28
C ALA A 67 -11.13 -9.96 12.77
N SER A 68 -11.94 -9.08 13.38
CA SER A 68 -13.30 -9.40 13.83
C SER A 68 -14.38 -9.18 12.76
N GLY A 69 -14.00 -8.75 11.54
CA GLY A 69 -14.93 -8.43 10.45
C GLY A 69 -14.74 -9.31 9.22
N GLU A 70 -15.40 -8.92 8.13
CA GLU A 70 -15.31 -9.56 6.81
C GLU A 70 -14.13 -9.04 5.97
N ASP A 71 -13.15 -8.40 6.62
CA ASP A 71 -11.99 -7.85 5.93
C ASP A 71 -11.11 -8.97 5.41
N PHE A 72 -10.66 -8.81 4.15
CA PHE A 72 -9.92 -9.85 3.47
C PHE A 72 -8.98 -9.27 2.43
N ALA A 73 -7.74 -9.75 2.45
CA ALA A 73 -6.77 -9.51 1.42
C ALA A 73 -5.88 -10.73 1.19
N THR A 74 -5.42 -10.90 -0.04
CA THR A 74 -4.45 -11.92 -0.45
C THR A 74 -3.34 -11.27 -1.24
N VAL A 75 -2.12 -11.79 -1.11
CA VAL A 75 -0.94 -11.25 -1.78
C VAL A 75 -0.31 -12.36 -2.61
N THR A 76 0.02 -12.07 -3.86
CA THR A 76 0.72 -13.01 -4.72
C THR A 76 2.18 -13.14 -4.27
N PRO A 77 2.82 -14.30 -4.50
CA PRO A 77 4.27 -14.40 -4.39
C PRO A 77 4.96 -13.32 -5.24
N VAL A 78 6.12 -12.84 -4.78
CA VAL A 78 6.93 -11.89 -5.53
C VAL A 78 7.37 -12.56 -6.84
N GLN A 79 7.09 -11.89 -7.95
CA GLN A 79 7.56 -12.27 -9.28
C GLN A 79 8.77 -11.43 -9.63
N GLU A 80 9.79 -12.07 -10.21
CA GLU A 80 11.00 -11.40 -10.67
C GLU A 80 11.08 -11.42 -12.19
N ARG A 81 11.52 -10.32 -12.78
CA ARG A 81 11.77 -10.19 -14.22
C ARG A 81 13.08 -9.46 -14.46
N ILE A 82 13.91 -10.00 -15.34
CA ILE A 82 15.14 -9.33 -15.77
C ILE A 82 14.81 -8.33 -16.87
N VAL A 83 15.17 -7.06 -16.67
CA VAL A 83 15.02 -5.97 -17.64
C VAL A 83 16.38 -5.27 -17.79
N GLY A 84 17.08 -5.59 -18.88
CA GLY A 84 18.48 -5.18 -19.07
C GLY A 84 19.38 -5.73 -17.95
N ASN A 85 20.02 -4.83 -17.20
CA ASN A 85 20.88 -5.17 -16.06
C ASN A 85 20.15 -5.03 -14.70
N PHE A 86 18.82 -4.91 -14.71
CA PHE A 86 18.01 -4.73 -13.50
C PHE A 86 17.08 -5.92 -13.28
N ILE A 87 16.82 -6.26 -12.01
CA ILE A 87 15.84 -7.27 -11.61
C ILE A 87 14.61 -6.53 -11.09
N GLU A 88 13.59 -6.42 -11.94
CA GLU A 88 12.29 -5.93 -11.53
C GLU A 88 11.60 -6.96 -10.66
N ARG A 89 10.90 -6.47 -9.64
CA ARG A 89 10.17 -7.32 -8.70
C ARG A 89 8.78 -6.76 -8.51
N THR A 90 7.78 -7.62 -8.65
CA THR A 90 6.38 -7.23 -8.52
C THR A 90 5.63 -8.20 -7.63
N ALA A 91 4.78 -7.67 -6.77
CA ALA A 91 3.76 -8.43 -6.06
C ALA A 91 2.41 -7.74 -6.26
N TYR A 92 1.34 -8.52 -6.27
CA TYR A 92 -0.02 -8.00 -6.35
C TYR A 92 -0.76 -8.29 -5.06
N ALA A 93 -1.46 -7.29 -4.54
CA ALA A 93 -2.41 -7.48 -3.46
C ALA A 93 -3.83 -7.38 -4.02
N HIS A 94 -4.64 -8.39 -3.72
CA HIS A 94 -6.08 -8.35 -3.92
C HIS A 94 -6.73 -8.05 -2.57
N ILE A 95 -7.51 -6.98 -2.50
CA ILE A 95 -8.20 -6.55 -1.28
C ILE A 95 -9.69 -6.57 -1.58
N ALA A 96 -10.43 -7.43 -0.89
CA ALA A 96 -11.89 -7.48 -1.02
C ALA A 96 -12.56 -6.44 -0.11
N GLN A 97 -12.06 -6.32 1.12
CA GLN A 97 -12.48 -5.30 2.08
C GLN A 97 -11.33 -5.00 3.05
N GLY A 98 -11.10 -3.73 3.35
CA GLY A 98 -10.00 -3.28 4.20
C GLY A 98 -9.48 -1.91 3.80
N VAL A 99 -8.35 -1.52 4.38
CA VAL A 99 -7.65 -0.29 4.01
C VAL A 99 -6.20 -0.60 3.66
N ALA A 100 -5.72 -0.13 2.51
CA ALA A 100 -4.31 -0.21 2.16
C ALA A 100 -3.66 1.15 2.01
N VAL A 101 -2.41 1.25 2.44
CA VAL A 101 -1.57 2.45 2.32
C VAL A 101 -0.39 2.08 1.43
N GLN A 102 -0.44 2.57 0.19
CA GLN A 102 0.64 2.44 -0.77
C GLN A 102 1.58 3.64 -0.63
N ILE A 103 2.84 3.38 -0.32
CA ILE A 103 3.88 4.38 -0.14
C ILE A 103 4.83 4.25 -1.33
N ASN A 104 4.94 5.32 -2.13
CA ASN A 104 5.76 5.32 -3.33
C ASN A 104 7.03 6.15 -3.11
N TYR A 105 8.17 5.55 -3.40
CA TYR A 105 9.48 6.17 -3.33
C TYR A 105 10.08 6.26 -4.73
N GLU A 106 10.84 7.33 -4.98
CA GLU A 106 11.78 7.38 -6.10
C GLU A 106 13.19 7.27 -5.54
N VAL A 107 14.01 6.48 -6.22
CA VAL A 107 15.36 6.15 -5.75
C VAL A 107 16.45 6.35 -6.82
N LYS A 108 16.09 6.85 -7.99
CA LYS A 108 17.01 7.04 -9.13
C LYS A 108 18.14 8.05 -8.84
N ASP A 109 17.79 9.19 -8.24
CA ASP A 109 18.72 10.29 -7.95
C ASP A 109 18.91 10.52 -6.43
N GLY A 110 18.48 9.56 -5.61
CA GLY A 110 18.42 9.64 -4.16
C GLY A 110 17.08 9.13 -3.64
N VAL A 111 17.06 8.63 -2.39
CA VAL A 111 15.83 8.09 -1.79
C VAL A 111 14.91 9.23 -1.39
N SER A 112 13.78 9.36 -2.07
CA SER A 112 12.75 10.37 -1.77
C SER A 112 11.37 9.74 -1.73
N LEU A 113 10.56 10.16 -0.75
CA LEU A 113 9.16 9.78 -0.64
C LEU A 113 8.33 10.68 -1.57
N LYS A 114 7.65 10.09 -2.57
CA LYS A 114 6.94 10.84 -3.61
C LYS A 114 5.50 11.15 -3.24
N ASN A 115 4.73 10.11 -2.98
CA ASN A 115 3.34 10.25 -2.59
C ASN A 115 2.87 8.99 -1.86
N VAL A 116 1.68 9.10 -1.28
CA VAL A 116 1.00 8.04 -0.58
C VAL A 116 -0.41 7.93 -1.15
N VAL A 117 -0.85 6.72 -1.47
CA VAL A 117 -2.21 6.43 -1.91
C VAL A 117 -2.86 5.54 -0.87
N VAL A 118 -3.95 6.01 -0.28
CA VAL A 118 -4.76 5.23 0.65
C VAL A 118 -5.97 4.68 -0.10
N TYR A 119 -6.12 3.36 -0.12
CA TYR A 119 -7.26 2.67 -0.70
C TYR A 119 -8.20 2.26 0.43
N ALA A 120 -9.39 2.85 0.48
CA ALA A 120 -10.49 2.40 1.32
C ALA A 120 -11.40 1.50 0.49
N VAL A 121 -11.41 0.21 0.82
CA VAL A 121 -12.00 -0.83 -0.03
C VAL A 121 -13.17 -1.49 0.67
N GLY A 122 -14.30 -1.58 -0.04
CA GLY A 122 -15.53 -2.20 0.42
C GLY A 122 -16.43 -1.25 1.20
N SER A 123 -17.70 -1.65 1.32
CA SER A 123 -18.76 -0.84 1.95
C SER A 123 -18.46 -0.48 3.40
N ALA A 124 -17.70 -1.30 4.12
CA ALA A 124 -17.29 -1.00 5.49
C ALA A 124 -16.45 0.27 5.59
N TYR A 125 -15.70 0.66 4.56
CA TYR A 125 -14.76 1.79 4.60
C TYR A 125 -15.15 2.96 3.70
N LYS A 126 -16.34 2.94 3.06
CA LYS A 126 -16.82 4.01 2.17
C LYS A 126 -16.81 5.40 2.81
N ASP A 127 -17.05 5.47 4.11
CA ASP A 127 -17.15 6.72 4.88
C ASP A 127 -15.81 7.17 5.47
N LEU A 128 -14.71 6.46 5.18
CA LEU A 128 -13.38 6.83 5.65
C LEU A 128 -13.03 8.27 5.21
N LYS A 129 -12.45 9.04 6.13
CA LYS A 129 -11.91 10.39 5.92
C LYS A 129 -10.51 10.44 6.51
N LEU A 130 -9.61 11.18 5.87
CA LEU A 130 -8.18 11.30 6.22
C LEU A 130 -7.78 12.74 6.49
#